data_AF-A0A975DMH9-F1
#
_entry.id   AF-A0A975DMH9-F1
#
_cell.length_a   1.000
_cell.length_b   1.000
_cell.length_c   1.000
_cell.angle_alpha   90.00
_cell.angle_beta   90.00
_cell.angle_gamma   90.00
#
_symmetry.space_group_name_H-M   'P 1'
#
loop_
_entity.id
_entity.type
_entity.pdbx_description
1 polymer ?
#
loop_
_entity_poly.entity_id
_entity_poly.type
_entity_poly.pdbx_seq_one_letter_code
_entity_poly.pdbx_strand_id
1 'polypeptide(L)'
;METLASLLSAHRSGAATPRDTVRATYARIAAHDDPAIFISLRPEAEMLAEAAELEAKGHTDLPLYGIPVAVKDNIDVAGLPTTAACPAFAYDPAKDATVVARLKAAGALIIGKTNLDQFATGLVGTRSPYGVPRNAFNAKLVPGGSSSGSASAVSAGLVPIALGTDTAGSGRVPAMLQNIVGVKPSLGLVPNTGLVPACRTLDCISVFALTVDDAMAALEVMAGFDPEDAYSRPLPLAPLTTAPPALRLGILPPAQREFFGDAEAAAAYEAALERLRGIGATLVEFDFGPFAETARLLYEGPWVAERWIVAEPLLTTRPDEVHPVTRAITEPGGRASAADAFRALYRLKELTAKVKPVLAGLDAIVLPTAPTAYSVDEVVADNIRLNSRNGTYTNFVNLMDLCGTAVPAHISAEGVPYGITLLAPAGRDGQVASIARAFVAATPLPLGSSDAPPPAMATLPAPKEEGRMEVCVFGAHLSGMKLNGELLELGGRFVSMARTAPAYRMWLLKGEVARPGVLRVTQGGAALEGEVWSLPVESIGRLLARIPGPLGLGSVELEDGRTVTGFLAEASGTQGCTDITVFGGFRAYVESGEAKSA
;
A
#
# COMPACT_ATOMS: atom_id res chain seq x y z
N MET A 1 8.74 -1.59 21.32
CA MET A 1 7.79 -1.96 20.26
C MET A 1 8.57 -2.61 19.14
N GLU A 2 8.08 -3.70 18.56
CA GLU A 2 8.83 -4.46 17.55
C GLU A 2 8.12 -4.37 16.20
N THR A 3 8.87 -3.96 15.18
CA THR A 3 8.43 -3.93 13.77
C THR A 3 8.49 -5.33 13.16
N LEU A 4 7.76 -5.57 12.07
CA LEU A 4 7.87 -6.83 11.32
C LEU A 4 9.32 -7.01 10.85
N ALA A 5 9.92 -5.96 10.27
CA ALA A 5 11.32 -6.01 9.79
C ALA A 5 12.32 -6.37 10.91
N SER A 6 12.18 -5.79 12.11
CA SER A 6 13.08 -6.10 13.24
C SER A 6 12.93 -7.54 13.73
N LEU A 7 11.70 -8.07 13.78
CA LEU A 7 11.45 -9.46 14.18
C LEU A 7 12.00 -10.45 13.15
N LEU A 8 11.79 -10.20 11.85
CA LEU A 8 12.38 -11.02 10.80
C LEU A 8 13.90 -11.05 10.88
N SER A 9 14.53 -9.89 11.09
CA SER A 9 15.99 -9.80 11.23
C SER A 9 16.48 -10.60 12.45
N ALA A 10 15.79 -10.51 13.58
CA ALA A 10 16.12 -11.27 14.78
C ALA A 10 15.95 -12.79 14.57
N HIS A 11 14.87 -13.22 13.93
CA HIS A 11 14.64 -14.64 13.63
C HIS A 11 15.67 -15.21 12.65
N ARG A 12 16.01 -14.48 11.59
CA ARG A 12 16.96 -14.92 10.56
C ARG A 12 18.40 -14.95 11.06
N SER A 13 18.77 -14.06 11.98
CA SER A 13 20.09 -14.06 12.61
C SER A 13 20.22 -15.03 13.77
N GLY A 14 19.11 -15.59 14.27
CA GLY A 14 19.07 -16.41 15.48
C GLY A 14 19.17 -15.62 16.78
N ALA A 15 19.06 -14.28 16.73
CA ALA A 15 19.05 -13.43 17.93
C ALA A 15 17.79 -13.61 18.78
N ALA A 16 16.68 -14.03 18.16
CA ALA A 16 15.46 -14.48 18.81
C ALA A 16 14.85 -15.62 17.99
N THR A 17 14.06 -16.50 18.63
CA THR A 17 13.31 -17.55 17.92
C THR A 17 11.83 -17.17 17.76
N PRO A 18 11.12 -17.72 16.76
CA PRO A 18 9.66 -17.62 16.69
C PRO A 18 8.96 -17.96 18.01
N ARG A 19 9.42 -18.98 18.74
CA ARG A 19 8.90 -19.30 20.09
C ARG A 19 9.13 -18.18 21.10
N ASP A 20 10.28 -17.52 21.10
CA ASP A 20 10.55 -16.40 22.00
C ASP A 20 9.60 -15.22 21.69
N THR A 21 9.38 -14.94 20.41
CA THR A 21 8.43 -13.91 19.95
C THR A 21 6.99 -14.24 20.33
N VAL A 22 6.57 -15.50 20.27
CA VAL A 22 5.25 -15.94 20.77
C VAL A 22 5.13 -15.67 22.27
N ARG A 23 6.11 -16.10 23.10
CA ARG A 23 6.08 -15.84 24.55
C ARG A 23 6.00 -14.35 24.86
N ALA A 24 6.83 -13.54 24.18
CA ALA A 24 6.82 -12.10 24.34
C ALA A 24 5.47 -11.47 23.95
N THR A 25 4.84 -11.97 22.89
CA THR A 25 3.52 -11.53 22.44
C THR A 25 2.44 -11.83 23.48
N TYR A 26 2.37 -13.05 24.00
CA TYR A 26 1.39 -13.41 25.02
C TYR A 26 1.63 -12.69 26.36
N ALA A 27 2.89 -12.48 26.74
CA ALA A 27 3.24 -11.67 27.90
C ALA A 27 2.76 -10.21 27.75
N ARG A 28 2.94 -9.60 26.57
CA ARG A 28 2.44 -8.25 26.27
C ARG A 28 0.92 -8.19 26.32
N ILE A 29 0.23 -9.17 25.74
CA ILE A 29 -1.25 -9.24 25.76
C ILE A 29 -1.74 -9.31 27.21
N ALA A 30 -1.18 -10.21 28.02
CA ALA A 30 -1.54 -10.36 29.43
C ALA A 30 -1.25 -9.09 30.25
N ALA A 31 -0.12 -8.42 30.00
CA ALA A 31 0.25 -7.18 30.70
C ALA A 31 -0.60 -5.97 30.28
N HIS A 32 -1.05 -5.93 29.02
CA HIS A 32 -1.92 -4.87 28.53
C HIS A 32 -3.32 -4.95 29.14
N ASP A 33 -3.82 -6.17 29.38
CA ASP A 33 -5.07 -6.44 30.12
C ASP A 33 -6.28 -5.66 29.57
N ASP A 34 -6.48 -5.74 28.25
CA ASP A 34 -7.68 -5.23 27.58
C ASP A 34 -8.42 -6.39 26.91
N PRO A 35 -9.44 -6.98 27.55
CA PRO A 35 -10.17 -8.10 27.00
C PRO A 35 -11.00 -7.71 25.76
N ALA A 36 -11.24 -6.42 25.52
CA ALA A 36 -12.05 -5.99 24.38
C ALA A 36 -11.27 -5.99 23.05
N ILE A 37 -9.94 -6.15 23.05
CA ILE A 37 -9.12 -6.20 21.82
C ILE A 37 -9.37 -7.48 21.02
N PHE A 38 -9.44 -8.63 21.71
CA PHE A 38 -9.60 -9.94 21.07
C PHE A 38 -10.93 -10.58 21.44
N ILE A 39 -11.70 -11.01 20.44
CA ILE A 39 -12.90 -11.84 20.66
C ILE A 39 -12.48 -13.26 20.98
N SER A 40 -11.45 -13.77 20.31
CA SER A 40 -10.86 -15.07 20.60
C SER A 40 -9.34 -15.02 20.44
N LEU A 41 -8.64 -15.58 21.42
CA LEU A 41 -7.19 -15.81 21.39
C LEU A 41 -6.94 -17.31 21.33
N ARG A 42 -5.96 -17.73 20.54
CA ARG A 42 -5.49 -19.12 20.58
C ARG A 42 -4.78 -19.38 21.90
N PRO A 43 -4.78 -20.61 22.42
CA PRO A 43 -3.98 -20.94 23.60
C PRO A 43 -2.47 -20.76 23.31
N GLU A 44 -1.73 -20.16 24.25
CA GLU A 44 -0.28 -19.93 24.10
C GLU A 44 0.48 -21.24 23.81
N ALA A 45 0.09 -22.33 24.47
CA ALA A 45 0.71 -23.64 24.28
C ALA A 45 0.61 -24.15 22.83
N GLU A 46 -0.52 -23.91 22.16
CA GLU A 46 -0.70 -24.27 20.74
C GLU A 46 0.16 -23.40 19.84
N MET A 47 0.24 -22.10 20.11
CA MET A 47 1.09 -21.18 19.36
C MET A 47 2.57 -21.52 19.50
N LEU A 48 3.01 -21.93 20.69
CA LEU A 48 4.38 -22.38 20.93
C LEU A 48 4.70 -23.68 20.18
N ALA A 49 3.73 -24.59 20.07
CA ALA A 49 3.87 -25.81 19.27
C ALA A 49 3.97 -25.49 17.77
N GLU A 50 3.10 -24.64 17.24
CA GLU A 50 3.14 -24.21 15.83
C GLU A 50 4.44 -23.47 15.49
N ALA A 51 4.91 -22.59 16.39
CA ALA A 51 6.21 -21.94 16.25
C ALA A 51 7.38 -22.95 16.25
N ALA A 52 7.33 -23.98 17.11
CA ALA A 52 8.33 -25.05 17.12
C ALA A 52 8.35 -25.85 15.81
N GLU A 53 7.18 -26.14 15.25
CA GLU A 53 7.06 -26.82 13.95
C GLU A 53 7.59 -25.96 12.81
N LEU A 54 7.32 -24.65 12.84
CA LEU A 54 7.86 -23.70 11.86
C LEU A 54 9.39 -23.64 11.94
N GLU A 55 9.96 -23.60 13.15
CA GLU A 55 11.40 -23.66 13.37
C GLU A 55 12.01 -24.95 12.86
N ALA A 56 11.37 -26.10 13.12
CA ALA A 56 11.86 -27.41 12.70
C ALA A 56 11.91 -27.58 11.16
N LYS A 57 11.04 -26.88 10.42
CA LYS A 57 11.05 -26.87 8.95
C LYS A 57 12.26 -26.13 8.36
N GLY A 58 12.87 -25.20 9.11
CA GLY A 58 14.10 -24.51 8.71
C GLY A 58 13.99 -23.48 7.58
N HIS A 59 12.79 -23.19 7.07
CA HIS A 59 12.56 -22.19 6.01
C HIS A 59 12.56 -20.74 6.56
N THR A 60 13.72 -20.30 7.05
CA THR A 60 13.91 -18.97 7.65
C THR A 60 13.83 -17.81 6.64
N ASP A 61 13.88 -18.12 5.35
CA ASP A 61 13.77 -17.19 4.22
C ASP A 61 12.32 -16.77 3.93
N LEU A 62 11.33 -17.43 4.52
CA LEU A 62 9.91 -17.09 4.35
C LEU A 62 9.65 -15.60 4.65
N PRO A 63 8.77 -14.90 3.89
CA PRO A 63 8.57 -13.46 4.02
C PRO A 63 8.05 -13.01 5.38
N LEU A 64 7.30 -13.85 6.09
CA LEU A 64 6.70 -13.56 7.40
C LEU A 64 7.10 -14.60 8.44
N TYR A 65 8.29 -15.20 8.31
CA TYR A 65 8.79 -16.26 9.19
C TYR A 65 8.66 -15.92 10.68
N GLY A 66 7.74 -16.60 11.37
CA GLY A 66 7.50 -16.50 12.80
C GLY A 66 6.82 -15.21 13.25
N ILE A 67 6.26 -14.43 12.32
CA ILE A 67 5.64 -13.14 12.63
C ILE A 67 4.23 -13.33 13.19
N PRO A 68 3.92 -12.84 14.40
CA PRO A 68 2.59 -12.95 14.97
C PRO A 68 1.63 -11.96 14.27
N VAL A 69 0.45 -12.43 13.90
CA VAL A 69 -0.56 -11.64 13.17
C VAL A 69 -1.92 -11.77 13.85
N ALA A 70 -2.59 -10.64 14.02
CA ALA A 70 -3.98 -10.60 14.48
C ALA A 70 -4.94 -10.42 13.30
N VAL A 71 -6.12 -11.04 13.34
CA VAL A 71 -7.06 -11.03 12.21
C VAL A 71 -8.43 -10.58 12.67
N LYS A 72 -9.03 -9.55 12.04
CA LYS A 72 -10.38 -9.09 12.38
C LYS A 72 -11.40 -10.22 12.33
N ASP A 73 -12.29 -10.28 13.32
CA ASP A 73 -13.25 -11.38 13.47
C ASP A 73 -14.44 -11.37 12.49
N ASN A 74 -14.25 -10.79 11.31
CA ASN A 74 -15.10 -11.03 10.15
C ASN A 74 -14.34 -11.73 9.01
N ILE A 75 -13.08 -12.12 9.22
CA ILE A 75 -12.25 -12.87 8.28
C ILE A 75 -12.03 -14.27 8.85
N ASP A 76 -12.23 -15.29 8.02
CA ASP A 76 -12.15 -16.68 8.44
C ASP A 76 -10.72 -17.13 8.76
N VAL A 77 -10.59 -17.80 9.90
CA VAL A 77 -9.38 -18.51 10.33
C VAL A 77 -9.84 -19.89 10.79
N ALA A 78 -9.45 -20.95 10.09
CA ALA A 78 -9.80 -22.31 10.46
C ALA A 78 -9.29 -22.61 11.89
N GLY A 79 -10.16 -23.21 12.70
CA GLY A 79 -9.90 -23.50 14.12
C GLY A 79 -10.31 -22.39 15.09
N LEU A 80 -10.79 -21.24 14.61
CA LEU A 80 -11.38 -20.18 15.44
C LEU A 80 -12.76 -19.80 14.86
N PRO A 81 -13.80 -19.62 15.70
CA PRO A 81 -15.09 -19.17 15.20
C PRO A 81 -14.98 -17.78 14.57
N THR A 82 -15.81 -17.51 13.56
CA THR A 82 -16.03 -16.18 13.01
C THR A 82 -17.36 -15.66 13.52
N THR A 83 -17.37 -14.53 14.24
CA THR A 83 -18.60 -14.01 14.86
C THR A 83 -19.10 -12.69 14.25
N ALA A 84 -18.25 -11.95 13.55
CA ALA A 84 -18.51 -10.57 13.13
C ALA A 84 -19.00 -9.66 14.28
N ALA A 85 -18.48 -9.91 15.50
CA ALA A 85 -18.92 -9.32 16.77
C ALA A 85 -20.42 -9.52 17.07
N CYS A 86 -21.00 -10.61 16.61
CA CYS A 86 -22.36 -11.04 16.93
C CYS A 86 -22.35 -12.51 17.41
N PRO A 87 -22.50 -12.76 18.73
CA PRO A 87 -22.50 -14.13 19.27
C PRO A 87 -23.52 -15.05 18.56
N ALA A 88 -24.69 -14.53 18.23
CA ALA A 88 -25.77 -15.27 17.57
C ALA A 88 -25.51 -15.60 16.08
N PHE A 89 -24.50 -14.96 15.46
CA PHE A 89 -24.06 -15.19 14.09
C PHE A 89 -22.92 -16.22 13.99
N ALA A 90 -22.28 -16.56 15.11
CA ALA A 90 -21.04 -17.32 15.12
C ALA A 90 -21.13 -18.64 14.34
N TYR A 91 -20.09 -18.92 13.56
CA TYR A 91 -19.89 -20.19 12.88
C TYR A 91 -18.42 -20.60 12.89
N ASP A 92 -18.15 -21.90 12.72
CA ASP A 92 -16.80 -22.43 12.59
C ASP A 92 -16.44 -22.57 11.10
N PRO A 93 -15.49 -21.76 10.58
CA PRO A 93 -15.09 -21.85 9.18
C PRO A 93 -14.31 -23.14 8.91
N ALA A 94 -14.69 -23.84 7.85
CA ALA A 94 -14.04 -25.10 7.44
C ALA A 94 -12.63 -24.91 6.87
N LYS A 95 -12.31 -23.69 6.41
CA LYS A 95 -11.03 -23.32 5.78
C LYS A 95 -10.66 -21.90 6.20
N ASP A 96 -9.37 -21.60 6.15
CA ASP A 96 -8.89 -20.22 6.24
C ASP A 96 -9.43 -19.39 5.07
N ALA A 97 -9.66 -18.08 5.31
CA ALA A 97 -9.78 -17.12 4.23
C ALA A 97 -8.52 -17.13 3.35
N THR A 98 -8.64 -16.85 2.05
CA THR A 98 -7.50 -16.95 1.11
C THR A 98 -6.30 -16.10 1.58
N VAL A 99 -6.55 -14.89 2.10
CA VAL A 99 -5.48 -14.04 2.64
C VAL A 99 -4.82 -14.62 3.88
N VAL A 100 -5.57 -15.30 4.76
CA VAL A 100 -5.04 -15.94 5.97
C VAL A 100 -4.19 -17.15 5.59
N ALA A 101 -4.66 -17.97 4.63
CA ALA A 101 -3.90 -19.09 4.10
C ALA A 101 -2.57 -18.63 3.48
N ARG A 102 -2.57 -17.53 2.72
CA ARG A 102 -1.35 -16.93 2.15
C ARG A 102 -0.37 -16.45 3.23
N LEU A 103 -0.87 -15.79 4.27
CA LEU A 103 -0.04 -15.35 5.40
C LEU A 103 0.60 -16.53 6.14
N LYS A 104 -0.17 -17.58 6.47
CA LYS A 104 0.36 -18.80 7.10
C LYS A 104 1.40 -19.49 6.22
N ALA A 105 1.16 -19.59 4.90
CA ALA A 105 2.11 -20.15 3.95
C ALA A 105 3.42 -19.33 3.88
N ALA A 106 3.35 -18.02 4.10
CA ALA A 106 4.50 -17.13 4.23
C ALA A 106 5.18 -17.18 5.62
N GLY A 107 4.75 -18.09 6.51
CA GLY A 107 5.36 -18.31 7.83
C GLY A 107 4.75 -17.49 8.98
N ALA A 108 3.66 -16.75 8.75
CA ALA A 108 3.00 -15.98 9.80
C ALA A 108 2.27 -16.88 10.81
N LEU A 109 2.24 -16.46 12.06
CA LEU A 109 1.58 -17.13 13.18
C LEU A 109 0.31 -16.36 13.56
N ILE A 110 -0.87 -16.89 13.24
CA ILE A 110 -2.14 -16.22 13.54
C ILE A 110 -2.48 -16.40 15.02
N ILE A 111 -2.47 -15.33 15.80
CA ILE A 111 -2.62 -15.40 17.27
C ILE A 111 -4.08 -15.40 17.76
N GLY A 112 -5.00 -14.82 16.98
CA GLY A 112 -6.39 -14.68 17.41
C GLY A 112 -7.25 -13.78 16.52
N LYS A 113 -8.54 -13.74 16.83
CA LYS A 113 -9.56 -12.92 16.16
C LYS A 113 -9.80 -11.64 16.94
N THR A 114 -9.61 -10.48 16.30
CA THR A 114 -9.76 -9.16 16.92
C THR A 114 -11.19 -8.63 16.84
N ASN A 115 -11.56 -7.85 17.85
CA ASN A 115 -12.88 -7.23 17.97
C ASN A 115 -13.13 -6.16 16.88
N LEU A 116 -14.42 -5.88 16.65
CA LEU A 116 -14.90 -4.97 15.63
C LEU A 116 -16.25 -4.36 15.99
N ASP A 117 -16.63 -3.23 15.35
CA ASP A 117 -18.04 -2.84 15.29
C ASP A 117 -18.84 -3.95 14.58
N GLN A 118 -19.98 -4.36 15.16
CA GLN A 118 -20.75 -5.51 14.70
C GLN A 118 -21.11 -5.45 13.21
N PHE A 119 -20.91 -6.57 12.50
CA PHE A 119 -21.02 -6.70 11.04
C PHE A 119 -20.20 -5.65 10.27
N ALA A 120 -19.05 -5.26 10.83
CA ALA A 120 -18.20 -4.19 10.33
C ALA A 120 -18.97 -2.88 10.03
N THR A 121 -19.98 -2.56 10.84
CA THR A 121 -20.86 -1.39 10.65
C THR A 121 -20.51 -0.28 11.62
N GLY A 122 -19.49 0.51 11.30
CA GLY A 122 -19.10 1.69 12.07
C GLY A 122 -17.69 2.16 11.80
N LEU A 123 -17.39 3.35 12.32
CA LEU A 123 -16.10 4.04 12.29
C LEU A 123 -15.62 4.40 13.70
N VAL A 124 -16.25 3.85 14.74
CA VAL A 124 -16.04 4.26 16.14
C VAL A 124 -15.52 3.14 17.03
N GLY A 125 -15.83 1.87 16.76
CA GLY A 125 -15.35 0.73 17.56
C GLY A 125 -16.15 0.47 18.83
N THR A 126 -17.28 1.16 19.05
CA THR A 126 -18.12 1.06 20.25
C THR A 126 -19.33 0.15 20.08
N ARG A 127 -19.58 -0.40 18.88
CA ARG A 127 -20.78 -1.15 18.52
C ARG A 127 -20.56 -2.66 18.62
N SER A 128 -19.94 -3.10 19.71
CA SER A 128 -19.62 -4.51 19.95
C SER A 128 -20.15 -4.95 21.32
N PRO A 129 -20.85 -6.10 21.41
CA PRO A 129 -21.21 -6.69 22.69
C PRO A 129 -19.98 -7.24 23.44
N TYR A 130 -18.83 -7.35 22.78
CA TYR A 130 -17.56 -7.79 23.38
C TYR A 130 -16.78 -6.63 24.06
N GLY A 131 -17.41 -5.46 24.19
CA GLY A 131 -16.79 -4.27 24.80
C GLY A 131 -16.08 -3.37 23.79
N VAL A 132 -15.52 -2.27 24.30
CA VAL A 132 -14.83 -1.24 23.53
C VAL A 132 -13.33 -1.33 23.82
N PRO A 133 -12.47 -1.65 22.82
CA PRO A 133 -11.03 -1.58 23.01
C PRO A 133 -10.60 -0.19 23.48
N ARG A 134 -9.65 -0.12 24.41
CA ARG A 134 -9.05 1.15 24.79
C ARG A 134 -8.25 1.73 23.62
N ASN A 135 -8.36 3.05 23.45
CA ASN A 135 -7.43 3.80 22.64
C ASN A 135 -6.08 3.86 23.36
N ALA A 136 -5.00 3.55 22.65
CA ALA A 136 -3.69 3.37 23.26
C ALA A 136 -3.02 4.67 23.74
N PHE A 137 -3.52 5.83 23.31
CA PHE A 137 -3.00 7.16 23.69
C PHE A 137 -3.84 7.82 24.76
N ASN A 138 -5.16 7.70 24.62
CA ASN A 138 -6.10 8.34 25.53
C ASN A 138 -7.33 7.46 25.67
N ALA A 139 -7.44 6.73 26.78
CA ALA A 139 -8.53 5.78 27.04
C ALA A 139 -9.93 6.41 27.05
N LYS A 140 -10.07 7.74 27.08
CA LYS A 140 -11.35 8.43 26.91
C LYS A 140 -11.80 8.50 25.45
N LEU A 141 -10.86 8.47 24.50
CA LEU A 141 -11.14 8.48 23.06
C LEU A 141 -11.64 7.13 22.61
N VAL A 142 -12.49 7.13 21.58
CA VAL A 142 -12.81 5.90 20.87
C VAL A 142 -11.56 5.33 20.18
N PRO A 143 -11.43 3.99 20.06
CA PRO A 143 -10.32 3.37 19.33
C PRO A 143 -10.42 3.56 17.81
N GLY A 144 -11.58 4.01 17.33
CA GLY A 144 -11.95 3.97 15.92
C GLY A 144 -12.49 2.61 15.52
N GLY A 145 -13.25 2.59 14.43
CA GLY A 145 -13.87 1.37 13.91
C GLY A 145 -13.89 1.31 12.39
N SER A 146 -14.40 0.24 11.80
CA SER A 146 -14.90 -0.94 12.50
C SER A 146 -13.78 -1.91 12.90
N SER A 147 -12.54 -1.72 12.47
CA SER A 147 -11.42 -2.63 12.79
C SER A 147 -10.73 -2.27 14.12
N SER A 148 -11.53 -2.10 15.18
CA SER A 148 -11.10 -1.53 16.46
C SER A 148 -10.02 -2.36 17.15
N GLY A 149 -10.25 -3.67 17.32
CA GLY A 149 -9.29 -4.56 17.98
C GLY A 149 -7.98 -4.70 17.20
N SER A 150 -8.05 -4.77 15.85
CA SER A 150 -6.85 -4.85 15.01
C SER A 150 -5.95 -3.63 15.16
N ALA A 151 -6.54 -2.43 15.15
CA ALA A 151 -5.78 -1.19 15.31
C ALA A 151 -5.21 -1.04 16.72
N SER A 152 -6.02 -1.31 17.76
CA SER A 152 -5.55 -1.31 19.16
C SER A 152 -4.40 -2.31 19.38
N ALA A 153 -4.48 -3.52 18.82
CA ALA A 153 -3.45 -4.54 18.97
C ALA A 153 -2.10 -4.13 18.37
N VAL A 154 -2.11 -3.50 17.19
CA VAL A 154 -0.89 -2.97 16.56
C VAL A 154 -0.36 -1.77 17.33
N SER A 155 -1.22 -0.80 17.66
CA SER A 155 -0.81 0.41 18.36
C SER A 155 -0.28 0.18 19.76
N ALA A 156 -0.79 -0.82 20.48
CA ALA A 156 -0.26 -1.23 21.79
C ALA A 156 0.99 -2.13 21.67
N GLY A 157 1.40 -2.49 20.45
CA GLY A 157 2.59 -3.30 20.20
C GLY A 157 2.43 -4.77 20.59
N LEU A 158 1.18 -5.24 20.63
CA LEU A 158 0.88 -6.65 20.91
C LEU A 158 1.30 -7.50 19.72
N VAL A 159 1.00 -7.03 18.51
CA VAL A 159 1.46 -7.61 17.23
C VAL A 159 2.02 -6.53 16.30
N PRO A 160 2.97 -6.87 15.42
CA PRO A 160 3.50 -5.94 14.42
C PRO A 160 2.52 -5.69 13.27
N ILE A 161 1.63 -6.64 12.97
CA ILE A 161 0.67 -6.62 11.86
C ILE A 161 -0.70 -7.11 12.31
N ALA A 162 -1.75 -6.43 11.86
CA ALA A 162 -3.11 -6.94 11.98
C ALA A 162 -3.92 -6.71 10.70
N LEU A 163 -4.80 -7.65 10.38
CA LEU A 163 -5.77 -7.49 9.31
C LEU A 163 -7.00 -6.75 9.81
N GLY A 164 -7.48 -5.80 9.01
CA GLY A 164 -8.76 -5.16 9.15
C GLY A 164 -9.62 -5.37 7.91
N THR A 165 -10.73 -4.64 7.85
CA THR A 165 -11.53 -4.51 6.62
C THR A 165 -11.90 -3.05 6.44
N ASP A 166 -12.09 -2.62 5.20
CA ASP A 166 -12.44 -1.25 4.85
C ASP A 166 -13.44 -1.19 3.69
N THR A 167 -14.68 -0.83 4.02
CA THR A 167 -15.72 -0.43 3.06
C THR A 167 -15.75 1.10 2.87
N ALA A 168 -15.61 1.82 3.98
CA ALA A 168 -15.94 3.24 4.09
C ALA A 168 -15.09 4.00 5.11
N GLY A 169 -13.96 3.43 5.54
CA GLY A 169 -13.03 4.06 6.48
C GLY A 169 -12.47 3.12 7.54
N SER A 170 -12.97 1.88 7.61
CA SER A 170 -12.67 0.94 8.70
C SER A 170 -11.23 0.44 8.77
N GLY A 171 -10.42 0.67 7.74
CA GLY A 171 -8.97 0.44 7.70
C GLY A 171 -8.15 1.72 7.85
N ARG A 172 -8.80 2.88 7.94
CA ARG A 172 -8.19 4.22 7.89
C ARG A 172 -8.44 5.03 9.16
N VAL A 173 -9.69 5.17 9.58
CA VAL A 173 -10.07 5.91 10.80
C VAL A 173 -9.42 5.33 12.07
N PRO A 174 -9.40 3.99 12.28
CA PRO A 174 -8.69 3.42 13.41
C PRO A 174 -7.17 3.65 13.33
N ALA A 175 -6.58 3.66 12.12
CA ALA A 175 -5.15 3.93 11.95
C ALA A 175 -4.79 5.34 12.41
N MET A 176 -5.62 6.34 12.05
CA MET A 176 -5.47 7.70 12.54
C MET A 176 -5.51 7.77 14.06
N LEU A 177 -6.59 7.27 14.66
CA LEU A 177 -6.85 7.39 16.10
C LEU A 177 -5.87 6.60 16.97
N GLN A 178 -5.09 5.70 16.35
CA GLN A 178 -4.14 4.82 17.02
C GLN A 178 -2.69 5.07 16.57
N ASN A 179 -2.38 6.19 15.89
CA ASN A 179 -1.02 6.54 15.45
C ASN A 179 -0.28 5.37 14.74
N ILE A 180 -0.96 4.70 13.82
CA ILE A 180 -0.40 3.60 13.03
C ILE A 180 -0.70 3.78 11.55
N VAL A 181 -0.07 2.97 10.72
CA VAL A 181 -0.31 2.94 9.28
C VAL A 181 -1.51 2.05 8.98
N GLY A 182 -2.42 2.52 8.14
CA GLY A 182 -3.54 1.75 7.60
C GLY A 182 -3.51 1.72 6.08
N VAL A 183 -3.25 0.55 5.49
CA VAL A 183 -3.27 0.35 4.03
C VAL A 183 -4.62 -0.20 3.61
N LYS A 184 -5.33 0.56 2.78
CA LYS A 184 -6.57 0.17 2.11
C LYS A 184 -6.25 -0.16 0.65
N PRO A 185 -6.17 -1.44 0.27
CA PRO A 185 -5.75 -1.82 -1.07
C PRO A 185 -6.82 -1.51 -2.12
N SER A 186 -6.45 -1.44 -3.39
CA SER A 186 -7.38 -1.43 -4.52
C SER A 186 -8.42 -2.54 -4.39
N LEU A 187 -9.68 -2.26 -4.79
CA LEU A 187 -10.74 -3.28 -4.77
C LEU A 187 -10.29 -4.51 -5.55
N GLY A 188 -10.48 -5.71 -4.99
CA GLY A 188 -10.09 -6.96 -5.65
C GLY A 188 -8.59 -7.23 -5.83
N LEU A 189 -7.67 -6.34 -5.38
CA LEU A 189 -6.23 -6.64 -5.36
C LEU A 189 -5.92 -7.81 -4.42
N VAL A 190 -6.57 -7.80 -3.25
CA VAL A 190 -6.64 -8.92 -2.33
C VAL A 190 -8.04 -9.55 -2.44
N PRO A 191 -8.14 -10.89 -2.39
CA PRO A 191 -9.43 -11.56 -2.48
C PRO A 191 -10.19 -11.50 -1.15
N ASN A 192 -11.52 -11.46 -1.25
CA ASN A 192 -12.45 -11.50 -0.12
C ASN A 192 -13.01 -12.91 0.16
N THR A 193 -12.43 -13.97 -0.42
CA THR A 193 -12.80 -15.36 -0.10
C THR A 193 -12.58 -15.63 1.39
N GLY A 194 -13.64 -16.06 2.09
CA GLY A 194 -13.64 -16.24 3.56
C GLY A 194 -13.80 -14.94 4.36
N LEU A 195 -14.23 -13.84 3.73
CA LEU A 195 -14.67 -12.63 4.42
C LEU A 195 -16.19 -12.64 4.58
N VAL A 196 -16.69 -12.43 5.81
CA VAL A 196 -18.10 -12.04 6.04
C VAL A 196 -18.26 -10.60 5.56
N PRO A 197 -19.00 -10.35 4.47
CA PRO A 197 -19.04 -9.04 3.84
C PRO A 197 -19.84 -8.05 4.70
N ALA A 198 -19.53 -6.77 4.53
CA ALA A 198 -20.34 -5.65 4.97
C ALA A 198 -21.08 -5.04 3.77
N CYS A 199 -20.33 -4.64 2.74
CA CYS A 199 -20.87 -4.30 1.43
C CYS A 199 -20.01 -5.02 0.40
N ARG A 200 -20.43 -6.20 -0.05
CA ARG A 200 -19.61 -7.12 -0.83
C ARG A 200 -18.99 -6.47 -2.07
N THR A 201 -19.71 -5.55 -2.72
CA THR A 201 -19.21 -4.84 -3.91
C THR A 201 -18.10 -3.81 -3.63
N LEU A 202 -17.93 -3.43 -2.36
CA LEU A 202 -17.06 -2.34 -1.92
C LEU A 202 -16.03 -2.78 -0.87
N ASP A 203 -16.02 -4.03 -0.43
CA ASP A 203 -15.17 -4.45 0.67
C ASP A 203 -13.71 -4.69 0.25
N CYS A 204 -12.79 -4.27 1.10
CA CYS A 204 -11.38 -4.64 1.03
C CYS A 204 -10.93 -5.18 2.38
N ILE A 205 -10.14 -6.25 2.38
CA ILE A 205 -9.30 -6.58 3.54
C ILE A 205 -8.15 -5.58 3.59
N SER A 206 -7.98 -4.91 4.73
CA SER A 206 -6.97 -3.87 4.95
C SER A 206 -5.86 -4.37 5.86
N VAL A 207 -4.73 -3.65 5.90
CA VAL A 207 -3.59 -3.98 6.76
C VAL A 207 -3.30 -2.82 7.71
N PHE A 208 -3.07 -3.14 8.98
CA PHE A 208 -2.50 -2.23 9.97
C PHE A 208 -1.07 -2.65 10.31
N ALA A 209 -0.17 -1.67 10.42
CA ALA A 209 1.21 -1.88 10.83
C ALA A 209 1.80 -0.62 11.49
N LEU A 210 2.97 -0.75 12.09
CA LEU A 210 3.72 0.39 12.65
C LEU A 210 4.42 1.23 11.58
N THR A 211 4.73 0.64 10.43
CA THR A 211 5.44 1.32 9.33
C THR A 211 4.77 1.01 7.99
N VAL A 212 5.01 1.86 6.99
CA VAL A 212 4.49 1.64 5.63
C VAL A 212 5.13 0.40 5.01
N ASP A 213 6.43 0.20 5.22
CA ASP A 213 7.19 -0.96 4.73
C ASP A 213 6.60 -2.27 5.27
N ASP A 214 6.30 -2.35 6.57
CA ASP A 214 5.71 -3.53 7.20
C ASP A 214 4.28 -3.80 6.66
N ALA A 215 3.46 -2.76 6.50
CA ALA A 215 2.11 -2.89 5.94
C ALA A 215 2.15 -3.41 4.49
N MET A 216 3.08 -2.90 3.68
CA MET A 216 3.25 -3.31 2.29
C MET A 216 3.80 -4.73 2.18
N ALA A 217 4.73 -5.15 3.04
CA ALA A 217 5.22 -6.52 3.07
C ALA A 217 4.09 -7.53 3.35
N ALA A 218 3.17 -7.21 4.26
CA ALA A 218 1.99 -8.03 4.50
C ALA A 218 1.03 -8.00 3.29
N LEU A 219 0.80 -6.83 2.68
CA LEU A 219 -0.04 -6.71 1.50
C LEU A 219 0.51 -7.52 0.30
N GLU A 220 1.82 -7.52 0.07
CA GLU A 220 2.48 -8.30 -0.99
C GLU A 220 2.20 -9.80 -0.86
N VAL A 221 2.18 -10.33 0.37
CA VAL A 221 1.82 -11.73 0.64
C VAL A 221 0.32 -11.99 0.39
N MET A 222 -0.54 -11.03 0.73
CA MET A 222 -1.99 -11.17 0.60
C MET A 222 -2.49 -11.00 -0.84
N ALA A 223 -1.81 -10.16 -1.64
CA ALA A 223 -2.25 -9.76 -2.97
C ALA A 223 -2.22 -10.92 -3.98
N GLY A 224 -3.09 -10.83 -4.98
CA GLY A 224 -3.14 -11.78 -6.09
C GLY A 224 -4.53 -12.32 -6.34
N PHE A 225 -4.81 -12.59 -7.61
CA PHE A 225 -6.11 -13.06 -8.08
C PHE A 225 -6.55 -14.35 -7.38
N ASP A 226 -7.84 -14.44 -7.09
CA ASP A 226 -8.50 -15.64 -6.60
C ASP A 226 -9.77 -15.88 -7.43
N PRO A 227 -9.84 -16.97 -8.21
CA PRO A 227 -11.03 -17.26 -9.02
C PRO A 227 -12.28 -17.59 -8.18
N GLU A 228 -12.15 -17.89 -6.88
CA GLU A 228 -13.30 -18.15 -6.00
C GLU A 228 -14.01 -16.85 -5.56
N ASP A 229 -13.34 -15.70 -5.67
CA ASP A 229 -13.92 -14.39 -5.38
C ASP A 229 -14.28 -13.64 -6.68
N ALA A 230 -15.59 -13.49 -6.92
CA ALA A 230 -16.13 -12.78 -8.07
C ALA A 230 -15.72 -11.29 -8.17
N TYR A 231 -15.25 -10.69 -7.08
CA TYR A 231 -14.74 -9.31 -7.06
C TYR A 231 -13.21 -9.23 -7.09
N SER A 232 -12.50 -10.36 -7.11
CA SER A 232 -11.06 -10.40 -7.28
C SER A 232 -10.67 -9.92 -8.69
N ARG A 233 -9.58 -9.16 -8.78
CA ARG A 233 -9.05 -8.62 -10.03
C ARG A 233 -7.58 -9.02 -10.17
N PRO A 234 -7.11 -9.39 -11.36
CA PRO A 234 -5.69 -9.66 -11.62
C PRO A 234 -4.90 -8.34 -11.73
N LEU A 235 -4.88 -7.56 -10.65
CA LEU A 235 -4.13 -6.31 -10.56
C LEU A 235 -2.71 -6.59 -10.09
N PRO A 236 -1.67 -6.01 -10.74
CA PRO A 236 -0.33 -6.06 -10.22
C PRO A 236 -0.21 -5.12 -9.00
N LEU A 237 0.54 -5.55 -7.99
CA LEU A 237 1.00 -4.68 -6.91
C LEU A 237 2.39 -4.14 -7.29
N ALA A 238 2.49 -2.83 -7.56
CA ALA A 238 3.78 -2.20 -7.76
C ALA A 238 4.57 -2.18 -6.44
N PRO A 239 5.91 -2.41 -6.46
CA PRO A 239 6.73 -2.35 -5.27
C PRO A 239 6.85 -0.91 -4.74
N LEU A 240 7.29 -0.78 -3.49
CA LEU A 240 7.68 0.51 -2.93
C LEU A 240 8.89 1.12 -3.68
N THR A 241 8.87 2.44 -3.86
CA THR A 241 9.90 3.23 -4.54
C THR A 241 10.18 4.51 -3.75
N THR A 242 11.20 5.29 -4.15
CA THR A 242 11.29 6.67 -3.68
C THR A 242 10.09 7.49 -4.17
N ALA A 243 9.70 8.52 -3.44
CA ALA A 243 8.66 9.43 -3.92
C ALA A 243 9.09 10.08 -5.25
N PRO A 244 8.18 10.23 -6.24
CA PRO A 244 8.49 10.93 -7.48
C PRO A 244 9.10 12.32 -7.22
N PRO A 245 10.11 12.75 -8.01
CA PRO A 245 10.83 14.01 -7.76
C PRO A 245 9.97 15.28 -7.95
N ALA A 246 8.82 15.18 -8.62
CA ALA A 246 7.90 16.28 -8.87
C ALA A 246 6.46 15.90 -8.48
N LEU A 247 6.24 15.69 -7.18
CA LEU A 247 4.94 15.29 -6.63
C LEU A 247 3.86 16.36 -6.89
N ARG A 248 2.73 15.96 -7.46
CA ARG A 248 1.52 16.77 -7.60
C ARG A 248 0.40 16.18 -6.76
N LEU A 249 0.08 16.82 -5.64
CA LEU A 249 -0.88 16.32 -4.67
C LEU A 249 -2.14 17.17 -4.64
N GLY A 250 -3.29 16.55 -4.82
CA GLY A 250 -4.59 17.20 -4.70
C GLY A 250 -4.95 17.46 -3.24
N ILE A 251 -5.39 18.68 -2.91
CA ILE A 251 -5.83 19.05 -1.56
C ILE A 251 -7.19 19.75 -1.60
N LEU A 252 -7.87 19.77 -0.46
CA LEU A 252 -9.12 20.52 -0.33
C LEU A 252 -8.86 22.02 -0.32
N PRO A 253 -9.65 22.85 -1.02
CA PRO A 253 -9.64 24.28 -0.81
C PRO A 253 -10.12 24.60 0.63
N PRO A 254 -9.62 25.67 1.27
CA PRO A 254 -9.94 25.98 2.67
C PRO A 254 -11.44 25.96 3.00
N ALA A 255 -12.29 26.46 2.10
CA ALA A 255 -13.75 26.51 2.29
C ALA A 255 -14.45 25.14 2.30
N GLN A 256 -13.79 24.08 1.86
CA GLN A 256 -14.32 22.71 1.84
C GLN A 256 -13.68 21.82 2.92
N ARG A 257 -12.85 22.40 3.82
CA ARG A 257 -12.25 21.70 4.94
C ARG A 257 -13.18 21.78 6.15
N GLU A 258 -13.91 20.69 6.39
CA GLU A 258 -14.80 20.51 7.54
C GLU A 258 -14.07 19.77 8.67
N PHE A 259 -14.07 20.36 9.87
CA PHE A 259 -13.50 19.80 11.11
C PHE A 259 -14.48 19.89 12.29
N PHE A 260 -15.73 20.30 12.04
CA PHE A 260 -16.81 20.39 13.02
C PHE A 260 -16.50 21.20 14.27
N GLY A 261 -15.62 22.20 14.15
CA GLY A 261 -15.17 23.06 15.24
C GLY A 261 -13.88 22.61 15.93
N ASP A 262 -13.29 21.48 15.53
CA ASP A 262 -11.99 21.03 16.02
C ASP A 262 -10.84 21.82 15.37
N ALA A 263 -10.36 22.84 16.08
CA ALA A 263 -9.27 23.68 15.62
C ALA A 263 -7.91 22.97 15.61
N GLU A 264 -7.73 21.94 16.45
CA GLU A 264 -6.49 21.16 16.48
C GLU A 264 -6.40 20.22 15.29
N ALA A 265 -7.49 19.54 14.93
CA ALA A 265 -7.55 18.74 13.72
C ALA A 265 -7.27 19.58 12.47
N ALA A 266 -7.84 20.80 12.42
CA ALA A 266 -7.57 21.74 11.33
C ALA A 266 -6.09 22.14 11.26
N ALA A 267 -5.49 22.53 12.39
CA ALA A 267 -4.09 22.89 12.47
C ALA A 267 -3.15 21.72 12.13
N ALA A 268 -3.49 20.50 12.56
CA ALA A 268 -2.76 19.29 12.24
C ALA A 268 -2.75 19.00 10.73
N TYR A 269 -3.88 19.22 10.04
CA TYR A 269 -3.94 19.09 8.59
C TYR A 269 -3.08 20.15 7.89
N GLU A 270 -3.15 21.42 8.29
CA GLU A 270 -2.28 22.45 7.70
C GLU A 270 -0.79 22.13 7.89
N ALA A 271 -0.40 21.68 9.09
CA ALA A 271 0.98 21.27 9.36
C ALA A 271 1.42 20.07 8.48
N ALA A 272 0.51 19.14 8.21
CA ALA A 272 0.75 18.04 7.27
C ALA A 272 0.95 18.57 5.83
N LEU A 273 0.16 19.55 5.39
CA LEU A 273 0.32 20.17 4.08
C LEU A 273 1.68 20.88 3.95
N GLU A 274 2.12 21.63 4.98
CA GLU A 274 3.46 22.25 4.97
C GLU A 274 4.57 21.21 4.91
N ARG A 275 4.43 20.10 5.62
CA ARG A 275 5.40 18.99 5.57
C ARG A 275 5.47 18.36 4.17
N LEU A 276 4.32 18.22 3.49
CA LEU A 276 4.28 17.76 2.10
C LEU A 276 5.00 18.73 1.15
N ARG A 277 4.83 20.05 1.33
CA ARG A 277 5.64 21.04 0.58
C ARG A 277 7.14 20.89 0.89
N GLY A 278 7.48 20.64 2.15
CA GLY A 278 8.86 20.43 2.60
C GLY A 278 9.55 19.23 1.94
N ILE A 279 8.81 18.19 1.56
CA ILE A 279 9.33 17.04 0.79
C ILE A 279 9.22 17.24 -0.73
N GLY A 280 8.94 18.46 -1.20
CA GLY A 280 8.95 18.84 -2.62
C GLY A 280 7.60 18.73 -3.34
N ALA A 281 6.48 18.58 -2.62
CA ALA A 281 5.17 18.49 -3.26
C ALA A 281 4.61 19.83 -3.72
N THR A 282 4.10 19.85 -4.96
CA THR A 282 3.20 20.88 -5.46
C THR A 282 1.78 20.52 -5.07
N LEU A 283 1.16 21.33 -4.20
CA LEU A 283 -0.22 21.14 -3.78
C LEU A 283 -1.18 21.82 -4.76
N VAL A 284 -2.21 21.10 -5.19
CA VAL A 284 -3.20 21.56 -6.17
C VAL A 284 -4.59 21.44 -5.56
N GLU A 285 -5.31 22.56 -5.46
CA GLU A 285 -6.68 22.51 -4.96
C GLU A 285 -7.62 21.86 -5.98
N PHE A 286 -8.60 21.10 -5.48
CA PHE A 286 -9.64 20.50 -6.31
C PHE A 286 -11.02 20.63 -5.66
N ASP A 287 -12.07 20.64 -6.49
CA ASP A 287 -13.45 20.65 -5.99
C ASP A 287 -13.85 19.28 -5.42
N PHE A 288 -14.08 19.23 -4.11
CA PHE A 288 -14.51 18.04 -3.38
C PHE A 288 -16.01 17.74 -3.54
N GLY A 289 -16.81 18.66 -4.10
CA GLY A 289 -18.26 18.52 -4.22
C GLY A 289 -18.73 17.18 -4.79
N PRO A 290 -18.21 16.70 -5.95
CA PRO A 290 -18.58 15.39 -6.50
C PRO A 290 -18.20 14.21 -5.60
N PHE A 291 -17.08 14.29 -4.88
CA PHE A 291 -16.64 13.26 -3.94
C PHE A 291 -17.54 13.21 -2.70
N ALA A 292 -17.87 14.37 -2.14
CA ALA A 292 -18.80 14.50 -1.02
C ALA A 292 -20.21 14.00 -1.37
N GLU A 293 -20.66 14.21 -2.61
CA GLU A 293 -21.93 13.65 -3.08
C GLU A 293 -21.88 12.12 -3.19
N THR A 294 -20.80 11.55 -3.72
CA THR A 294 -20.62 10.09 -3.72
C THR A 294 -20.52 9.51 -2.31
N ALA A 295 -19.90 10.21 -1.37
CA ALA A 295 -19.86 9.82 0.04
C ALA A 295 -21.27 9.71 0.64
N ARG A 296 -22.16 10.65 0.31
CA ARG A 296 -23.57 10.62 0.75
C ARG A 296 -24.35 9.47 0.14
N LEU A 297 -24.11 9.13 -1.13
CA LEU A 297 -24.76 8.00 -1.80
C LEU A 297 -24.59 6.68 -1.05
N LEU A 298 -23.49 6.47 -0.32
CA LEU A 298 -23.26 5.23 0.43
C LEU A 298 -24.32 4.97 1.52
N TYR A 299 -24.73 6.02 2.24
CA TYR A 299 -25.63 5.91 3.40
C TYR A 299 -27.03 6.47 3.15
N GLU A 300 -27.17 7.48 2.29
CA GLU A 300 -28.47 8.00 1.83
C GLU A 300 -29.04 7.17 0.67
N GLY A 301 -28.17 6.41 -0.01
CA GLY A 301 -28.54 5.54 -1.12
C GLY A 301 -28.67 4.06 -0.73
N PRO A 302 -28.78 3.18 -1.73
CA PRO A 302 -29.25 1.81 -1.56
C PRO A 302 -28.16 0.81 -1.12
N TRP A 303 -26.90 1.22 -0.96
CA TRP A 303 -25.81 0.30 -0.59
C TRP A 303 -25.95 -0.32 0.80
N VAL A 304 -26.73 0.29 1.70
CA VAL A 304 -27.11 -0.34 2.97
C VAL A 304 -27.87 -1.66 2.78
N ALA A 305 -28.48 -1.89 1.62
CA ALA A 305 -29.09 -3.17 1.26
C ALA A 305 -28.06 -4.32 1.25
N GLU A 306 -26.79 -4.07 0.92
CA GLU A 306 -25.77 -5.12 0.98
C GLU A 306 -25.50 -5.58 2.43
N ARG A 307 -25.51 -4.66 3.39
CA ARG A 307 -25.41 -5.01 4.82
C ARG A 307 -26.63 -5.79 5.27
N TRP A 308 -27.81 -5.37 4.80
CA TRP A 308 -29.06 -6.05 5.11
C TRP A 308 -29.05 -7.49 4.63
N ILE A 309 -28.59 -7.79 3.41
CA ILE A 309 -28.49 -9.15 2.87
C ILE A 309 -27.68 -10.08 3.81
N VAL A 310 -26.60 -9.55 4.41
CA VAL A 310 -25.75 -10.34 5.31
C VAL A 310 -26.42 -10.61 6.66
N ALA A 311 -27.10 -9.60 7.20
CA ALA A 311 -27.74 -9.68 8.51
C ALA A 311 -29.21 -10.16 8.45
N GLU A 312 -29.80 -10.33 7.27
CA GLU A 312 -31.23 -10.61 7.05
C GLU A 312 -31.73 -11.78 7.91
N PRO A 313 -31.05 -12.95 7.98
CA PRO A 313 -31.54 -14.07 8.78
C PRO A 313 -31.71 -13.70 10.26
N LEU A 314 -30.81 -12.90 10.83
CA LEU A 314 -30.91 -12.44 12.21
C LEU A 314 -31.93 -11.33 12.37
N LEU A 315 -31.92 -10.34 11.48
CA LEU A 315 -32.86 -9.21 11.53
C LEU A 315 -34.33 -9.64 11.38
N THR A 316 -34.59 -10.74 10.71
CA THR A 316 -35.96 -11.25 10.50
C THR A 316 -36.43 -12.23 11.57
N THR A 317 -35.50 -12.94 12.23
CA THR A 317 -35.87 -14.01 13.20
C THR A 317 -35.53 -13.69 14.65
N ARG A 318 -34.41 -13.01 14.89
CA ARG A 318 -33.86 -12.70 16.22
C ARG A 318 -33.23 -11.30 16.24
N PRO A 319 -33.99 -10.24 15.91
CA PRO A 319 -33.40 -8.92 15.70
C PRO A 319 -32.81 -8.29 16.97
N ASP A 320 -33.23 -8.74 18.16
CA ASP A 320 -32.70 -8.26 19.43
C ASP A 320 -31.28 -8.79 19.73
N GLU A 321 -30.78 -9.78 18.98
CA GLU A 321 -29.39 -10.26 19.02
C GLU A 321 -28.42 -9.33 18.26
N VAL A 322 -28.96 -8.41 17.45
CA VAL A 322 -28.18 -7.42 16.70
C VAL A 322 -28.04 -6.17 17.55
N HIS A 323 -26.81 -5.67 17.70
CA HIS A 323 -26.49 -4.47 18.44
C HIS A 323 -27.42 -3.31 18.02
N PRO A 324 -28.09 -2.60 18.97
CA PRO A 324 -29.20 -1.71 18.64
C PRO A 324 -28.89 -0.65 17.57
N VAL A 325 -27.69 -0.05 17.62
CA VAL A 325 -27.27 0.93 16.62
C VAL A 325 -27.00 0.28 15.26
N THR A 326 -26.40 -0.91 15.24
CA THR A 326 -26.11 -1.65 14.01
C THR A 326 -27.42 -2.08 13.34
N ARG A 327 -28.37 -2.57 14.14
CA ARG A 327 -29.73 -2.89 13.70
C ARG A 327 -30.42 -1.67 13.08
N ALA A 328 -30.44 -0.54 13.78
CA ALA A 328 -31.08 0.69 13.31
C ALA A 328 -30.53 1.19 11.96
N ILE A 329 -29.22 1.00 11.72
CA ILE A 329 -28.57 1.36 10.46
C ILE A 329 -28.92 0.35 9.35
N THR A 330 -28.93 -0.94 9.66
CA THR A 330 -29.01 -2.01 8.64
C THR A 330 -30.45 -2.35 8.24
N GLU A 331 -31.42 -2.31 9.16
CA GLU A 331 -32.83 -2.66 8.88
C GLU A 331 -33.47 -1.88 7.71
N PRO A 332 -33.23 -0.56 7.53
CA PRO A 332 -33.75 0.18 6.39
C PRO A 332 -33.30 -0.38 5.03
N GLY A 333 -32.19 -1.13 4.97
CA GLY A 333 -31.67 -1.69 3.72
C GLY A 333 -32.61 -2.66 3.01
N GLY A 334 -33.52 -3.33 3.73
CA GLY A 334 -34.54 -4.19 3.13
C GLY A 334 -35.67 -3.44 2.41
N ARG A 335 -35.66 -2.10 2.39
CA ARG A 335 -36.74 -1.26 1.84
C ARG A 335 -36.40 -0.65 0.48
N ALA A 336 -35.13 -0.63 0.09
CA ALA A 336 -34.70 -0.01 -1.17
C ALA A 336 -35.21 -0.82 -2.37
N SER A 337 -35.78 -0.15 -3.36
CA SER A 337 -36.23 -0.84 -4.58
C SER A 337 -35.07 -1.06 -5.55
N ALA A 338 -35.23 -1.99 -6.49
CA ALA A 338 -34.29 -2.15 -7.60
C ALA A 338 -34.14 -0.84 -8.41
N ALA A 339 -35.21 -0.05 -8.56
CA ALA A 339 -35.15 1.24 -9.24
C ALA A 339 -34.25 2.24 -8.49
N ASP A 340 -34.28 2.24 -7.15
CA ASP A 340 -33.40 3.08 -6.34
C ASP A 340 -31.93 2.66 -6.49
N ALA A 341 -31.68 1.34 -6.49
CA ALA A 341 -30.37 0.76 -6.80
C ALA A 341 -29.82 1.25 -8.15
N PHE A 342 -30.59 1.09 -9.24
CA PHE A 342 -30.14 1.51 -10.56
C PHE A 342 -29.96 3.02 -10.68
N ARG A 343 -30.84 3.84 -10.10
CA ARG A 343 -30.67 5.31 -10.08
C ARG A 343 -29.38 5.72 -9.39
N ALA A 344 -29.07 5.10 -8.25
CA ALA A 344 -27.84 5.38 -7.52
C ALA A 344 -26.60 4.96 -8.30
N LEU A 345 -26.64 3.81 -9.00
CA LEU A 345 -25.56 3.37 -9.90
C LEU A 345 -25.35 4.33 -11.07
N TYR A 346 -26.42 4.84 -11.69
CA TYR A 346 -26.31 5.84 -12.76
C TYR A 346 -25.70 7.13 -12.23
N ARG A 347 -26.16 7.60 -11.07
CA ARG A 347 -25.62 8.81 -10.44
C ARG A 347 -24.15 8.64 -10.08
N LEU A 348 -23.75 7.48 -9.57
CA LEU A 348 -22.35 7.18 -9.29
C LEU A 348 -21.50 7.31 -10.57
N LYS A 349 -21.95 6.76 -11.71
CA LYS A 349 -21.21 6.88 -12.99
C LYS A 349 -21.09 8.32 -13.47
N GLU A 350 -22.12 9.14 -13.30
CA GLU A 350 -22.06 10.58 -13.61
C GLU A 350 -21.02 11.30 -12.75
N LEU A 351 -20.97 11.01 -11.44
CA LEU A 351 -20.00 11.59 -10.52
C LEU A 351 -18.58 11.12 -10.81
N THR A 352 -18.37 9.83 -11.09
CA THR A 352 -17.07 9.27 -11.50
C THR A 352 -16.55 9.96 -12.77
N ALA A 353 -17.42 10.24 -13.75
CA ALA A 353 -17.02 10.93 -14.98
C ALA A 353 -16.50 12.36 -14.71
N LYS A 354 -17.02 13.05 -13.69
CA LYS A 354 -16.55 14.39 -13.27
C LYS A 354 -15.22 14.34 -12.51
N VAL A 355 -15.01 13.30 -11.72
CA VAL A 355 -13.81 13.13 -10.88
C VAL A 355 -12.60 12.64 -11.68
N LYS A 356 -12.81 11.80 -12.70
CA LYS A 356 -11.71 11.19 -13.46
C LYS A 356 -10.69 12.21 -14.01
N PRO A 357 -11.08 13.35 -14.63
CA PRO A 357 -10.13 14.37 -15.07
C PRO A 357 -9.36 15.03 -13.94
N VAL A 358 -9.97 15.18 -12.75
CA VAL A 358 -9.31 15.75 -11.57
C VAL A 358 -8.16 14.84 -11.13
N LEU A 359 -8.42 13.54 -11.00
CA LEU A 359 -7.43 12.57 -10.55
C LEU A 359 -6.32 12.32 -11.59
N ALA A 360 -6.61 12.44 -12.88
CA ALA A 360 -5.63 12.19 -13.95
C ALA A 360 -4.43 13.16 -13.92
N GLY A 361 -4.59 14.36 -13.37
CA GLY A 361 -3.53 15.36 -13.26
C GLY A 361 -2.71 15.31 -11.96
N LEU A 362 -2.94 14.29 -11.12
CA LEU A 362 -2.43 14.19 -9.76
C LEU A 362 -1.75 12.82 -9.52
N ASP A 363 -0.75 12.82 -8.65
CA ASP A 363 -0.13 11.59 -8.16
C ASP A 363 -0.99 10.93 -7.08
N ALA A 364 -1.58 11.74 -6.21
CA ALA A 364 -2.55 11.35 -5.20
C ALA A 364 -3.38 12.57 -4.77
N ILE A 365 -4.51 12.35 -4.12
CA ILE A 365 -5.19 13.35 -3.29
C ILE A 365 -4.86 13.10 -1.81
N VAL A 366 -4.81 14.16 -1.01
CA VAL A 366 -4.49 14.11 0.42
C VAL A 366 -5.61 14.76 1.21
N LEU A 367 -6.26 13.96 2.04
CA LEU A 367 -7.38 14.37 2.88
C LEU A 367 -7.05 14.15 4.36
N PRO A 368 -7.66 14.89 5.29
CA PRO A 368 -7.73 14.44 6.68
C PRO A 368 -8.31 13.02 6.72
N THR A 369 -7.74 12.13 7.52
CA THR A 369 -8.26 10.75 7.60
C THR A 369 -9.68 10.74 8.19
N ALA A 370 -9.92 11.57 9.19
CA ALA A 370 -11.23 11.92 9.71
C ALA A 370 -11.20 13.39 10.16
N PRO A 371 -12.36 14.06 10.28
CA PRO A 371 -12.43 15.49 10.61
C PRO A 371 -12.17 15.81 12.09
N THR A 372 -12.25 14.84 13.00
CA THR A 372 -12.07 15.06 14.45
C THR A 372 -11.91 13.71 15.15
N ALA A 373 -11.46 13.72 16.40
CA ALA A 373 -11.59 12.59 17.32
C ALA A 373 -12.78 12.83 18.26
N TYR A 374 -13.36 11.76 18.81
CA TYR A 374 -14.45 11.84 19.79
C TYR A 374 -14.14 10.94 20.99
N SER A 375 -14.66 11.33 22.14
CA SER A 375 -14.68 10.45 23.32
C SER A 375 -15.70 9.34 23.20
N VAL A 376 -15.51 8.27 23.97
CA VAL A 376 -16.46 7.17 24.09
C VAL A 376 -17.83 7.69 24.57
N ASP A 377 -17.85 8.59 25.55
CA ASP A 377 -19.08 9.15 26.12
C ASP A 377 -19.88 9.96 25.08
N GLU A 378 -19.21 10.80 24.29
CA GLU A 378 -19.85 11.54 23.20
C GLU A 378 -20.47 10.60 22.16
N VAL A 379 -19.74 9.54 21.79
CA VAL A 379 -20.21 8.55 20.82
C VAL A 379 -21.34 7.68 21.37
N VAL A 380 -21.37 7.41 22.68
CA VAL A 380 -22.51 6.73 23.31
C VAL A 380 -23.75 7.63 23.29
N ALA A 381 -23.57 8.94 23.53
CA ALA A 381 -24.66 9.89 23.54
C ALA A 381 -25.26 10.17 22.14
N ASP A 382 -24.45 10.14 21.08
CA ASP A 382 -24.88 10.52 19.72
C ASP A 382 -24.19 9.70 18.61
N ASN A 383 -24.33 8.39 18.71
CA ASN A 383 -23.53 7.44 17.95
C ASN A 383 -23.63 7.59 16.43
N ILE A 384 -24.85 7.72 15.89
CA ILE A 384 -25.08 7.72 14.44
C ILE A 384 -24.50 8.99 13.82
N ARG A 385 -24.76 10.17 14.41
CA ARG A 385 -24.27 11.44 13.87
C ARG A 385 -22.76 11.54 13.94
N LEU A 386 -22.15 11.23 15.10
CA LEU A 386 -20.70 11.36 15.26
C LEU A 386 -19.94 10.34 14.39
N ASN A 387 -20.46 9.12 14.27
CA ASN A 387 -19.94 8.16 13.30
C ASN A 387 -20.02 8.68 11.85
N SER A 388 -21.15 9.27 11.46
CA SER A 388 -21.33 9.84 10.11
C SER A 388 -20.32 10.94 9.84
N ARG A 389 -20.04 11.81 10.83
CA ARG A 389 -18.99 12.83 10.73
C ARG A 389 -17.61 12.22 10.47
N ASN A 390 -17.25 11.13 11.15
CA ASN A 390 -15.98 10.43 10.87
C ASN A 390 -15.87 9.89 9.43
N GLY A 391 -17.01 9.68 8.74
CA GLY A 391 -17.06 9.22 7.36
C GLY A 391 -16.85 10.30 6.28
N THR A 392 -16.70 11.58 6.68
CA THR A 392 -16.69 12.73 5.75
C THR A 392 -15.68 12.58 4.61
N TYR A 393 -14.48 12.07 4.90
CA TYR A 393 -13.38 11.94 3.95
C TYR A 393 -13.11 10.51 3.49
N THR A 394 -13.93 9.54 3.89
CA THR A 394 -13.64 8.11 3.68
C THR A 394 -14.66 7.37 2.82
N ASN A 395 -15.94 7.77 2.88
CA ASN A 395 -17.08 7.00 2.33
C ASN A 395 -17.09 6.87 0.79
N PHE A 396 -16.51 7.82 0.07
CA PHE A 396 -16.52 7.82 -1.40
C PHE A 396 -15.48 6.88 -2.03
N VAL A 397 -14.45 6.51 -1.26
CA VAL A 397 -13.20 5.94 -1.78
C VAL A 397 -13.41 4.65 -2.57
N ASN A 398 -14.16 3.69 -2.01
CA ASN A 398 -14.40 2.42 -2.70
C ASN A 398 -15.44 2.56 -3.81
N LEU A 399 -16.45 3.42 -3.64
CA LEU A 399 -17.41 3.75 -4.71
C LEU A 399 -16.72 4.34 -5.95
N MET A 400 -15.61 5.05 -5.76
CA MET A 400 -14.80 5.63 -6.83
C MET A 400 -13.60 4.77 -7.25
N ASP A 401 -13.51 3.52 -6.77
CA ASP A 401 -12.42 2.58 -7.08
C ASP A 401 -11.02 3.16 -6.85
N LEU A 402 -10.83 3.72 -5.65
CA LEU A 402 -9.55 4.28 -5.20
C LEU A 402 -8.86 3.33 -4.20
N CYS A 403 -7.54 3.37 -4.16
CA CYS A 403 -6.68 2.79 -3.12
C CYS A 403 -6.12 3.90 -2.21
N GLY A 404 -5.59 3.53 -1.04
CA GLY A 404 -4.97 4.53 -0.17
C GLY A 404 -4.21 4.02 1.03
N THR A 405 -3.45 4.95 1.62
CA THR A 405 -2.64 4.72 2.82
C THR A 405 -2.92 5.85 3.82
N ALA A 406 -3.52 5.49 4.95
CA ALA A 406 -3.68 6.37 6.10
C ALA A 406 -2.40 6.35 6.93
N VAL A 407 -1.89 7.52 7.28
CA VAL A 407 -0.66 7.70 8.05
C VAL A 407 -0.82 8.76 9.14
N PRO A 408 -0.11 8.61 10.28
CA PRO A 408 -0.13 9.62 11.33
C PRO A 408 0.52 10.93 10.89
N ALA A 409 -0.01 12.05 11.38
CA ALA A 409 0.49 13.39 11.05
C ALA A 409 0.80 14.23 12.28
N HIS A 410 0.03 14.09 13.35
CA HIS A 410 0.21 14.84 14.60
C HIS A 410 -0.39 14.08 15.79
N ILE A 411 0.11 14.36 16.99
CA ILE A 411 -0.53 14.00 18.26
C ILE A 411 -0.55 15.29 19.10
N SER A 412 -1.72 15.71 19.57
CA SER A 412 -1.83 16.91 20.41
C SER A 412 -1.22 16.71 21.79
N ALA A 413 -1.10 17.79 22.56
CA ALA A 413 -0.56 17.73 23.92
C ALA A 413 -1.44 16.87 24.86
N GLU A 414 -2.74 16.78 24.57
CA GLU A 414 -3.75 15.99 25.26
C GLU A 414 -3.78 14.53 24.79
N GLY A 415 -2.86 14.15 23.91
CA GLY A 415 -2.72 12.79 23.39
C GLY A 415 -3.79 12.43 22.37
N VAL A 416 -4.28 13.39 21.57
CA VAL A 416 -5.24 13.12 20.48
C VAL A 416 -4.47 12.91 19.16
N PRO A 417 -4.52 11.71 18.56
CA PRO A 417 -3.85 11.45 17.30
C PRO A 417 -4.67 11.95 16.09
N TYR A 418 -3.99 12.62 15.17
CA TYR A 418 -4.51 13.09 13.88
C TYR A 418 -3.63 12.57 12.74
N GLY A 419 -4.23 12.48 11.55
CA GLY A 419 -3.57 11.85 10.40
C GLY A 419 -4.17 12.29 9.07
N ILE A 420 -3.45 11.94 8.02
CA ILE A 420 -3.87 12.14 6.63
C ILE A 420 -4.02 10.80 5.93
N THR A 421 -4.93 10.73 4.96
CA THR A 421 -5.00 9.60 4.04
C THR A 421 -4.63 10.09 2.65
N LEU A 422 -3.63 9.43 2.07
CA LEU A 422 -3.28 9.61 0.67
C LEU A 422 -4.09 8.61 -0.17
N LEU A 423 -4.72 9.09 -1.25
CA LEU A 423 -5.61 8.29 -2.09
C LEU A 423 -5.23 8.44 -3.57
N ALA A 424 -5.32 7.35 -4.32
CA ALA A 424 -5.08 7.33 -5.76
C ALA A 424 -6.04 6.36 -6.46
N PRO A 425 -6.24 6.48 -7.78
CA PRO A 425 -6.98 5.47 -8.55
C PRO A 425 -6.44 4.04 -8.33
N ALA A 426 -7.31 3.05 -8.43
CA ALA A 426 -6.94 1.65 -8.29
C ALA A 426 -5.73 1.25 -9.17
N GLY A 427 -4.90 0.36 -8.63
CA GLY A 427 -3.63 -0.09 -9.22
C GLY A 427 -2.42 0.78 -8.84
N ARG A 428 -2.62 1.88 -8.11
CA ARG A 428 -1.53 2.78 -7.66
C ARG A 428 -1.14 2.58 -6.20
N ASP A 429 -1.43 1.41 -5.63
CA ASP A 429 -1.16 1.05 -4.22
C ASP A 429 0.30 1.29 -3.81
N GLY A 430 1.25 0.76 -4.58
CA GLY A 430 2.69 0.95 -4.31
C GLY A 430 3.13 2.41 -4.40
N GLN A 431 2.55 3.18 -5.34
CA GLN A 431 2.85 4.60 -5.48
C GLN A 431 2.32 5.40 -4.28
N VAL A 432 1.05 5.22 -3.92
CA VAL A 432 0.45 5.97 -2.81
C VAL A 432 1.13 5.63 -1.48
N ALA A 433 1.51 4.37 -1.29
CA ALA A 433 2.32 3.95 -0.16
C ALA A 433 3.73 4.57 -0.18
N SER A 434 4.37 4.69 -1.35
CA SER A 434 5.69 5.34 -1.47
C SER A 434 5.65 6.83 -1.07
N ILE A 435 4.58 7.55 -1.44
CA ILE A 435 4.39 8.95 -1.03
C ILE A 435 4.10 9.02 0.48
N ALA A 436 3.23 8.15 0.99
CA ALA A 436 2.91 8.06 2.41
C ALA A 436 4.16 7.78 3.27
N ARG A 437 5.04 6.89 2.79
CA ARG A 437 6.32 6.56 3.42
C ARG A 437 7.25 7.77 3.52
N ALA A 438 7.37 8.55 2.45
CA ALA A 438 8.16 9.78 2.46
C ALA A 438 7.60 10.82 3.45
N PHE A 439 6.26 10.93 3.54
CA PHE A 439 5.61 11.79 4.52
C PHE A 439 5.86 11.35 5.97
N VAL A 440 5.71 10.05 6.26
CA VAL A 440 5.98 9.49 7.61
C VAL A 440 7.43 9.72 8.01
N ALA A 441 8.38 9.54 7.09
CA ALA A 441 9.79 9.78 7.38
C ALA A 441 10.11 11.24 7.70
N ALA A 442 9.35 12.18 7.14
CA ALA A 442 9.42 13.58 7.48
C ALA A 442 8.66 13.92 8.76
N THR A 443 7.91 12.99 9.36
CA THR A 443 7.00 13.22 10.49
C THR A 443 7.61 12.69 11.80
N PRO A 444 7.93 13.56 12.77
CA PRO A 444 8.65 13.17 13.99
C PRO A 444 7.69 12.59 15.05
N LEU A 445 6.99 11.51 14.72
CA LEU A 445 6.12 10.79 15.65
C LEU A 445 6.73 9.44 16.03
N PRO A 446 6.50 8.95 17.26
CA PRO A 446 6.96 7.63 17.66
C PRO A 446 6.12 6.52 17.02
N LEU A 447 6.63 5.28 17.09
CA LEU A 447 5.90 4.10 16.62
C LEU A 447 4.75 3.76 17.56
N GLY A 448 3.52 3.74 17.05
CA GLY A 448 2.32 3.43 17.82
C GLY A 448 2.31 4.19 19.15
N SER A 449 1.83 3.57 20.23
CA SER A 449 1.77 4.18 21.56
C SER A 449 3.07 4.08 22.37
N SER A 450 4.20 3.81 21.72
CA SER A 450 5.49 3.71 22.41
C SER A 450 6.26 5.04 22.38
N ASP A 451 7.36 5.13 23.13
CA ASP A 451 8.34 6.21 23.02
C ASP A 451 9.44 5.90 21.98
N ALA A 452 9.33 4.78 21.26
CA ALA A 452 10.37 4.35 20.34
C ALA A 452 10.35 5.22 19.07
N PRO A 453 11.52 5.71 18.61
CA PRO A 453 11.59 6.43 17.34
C PRO A 453 11.30 5.48 16.17
N PRO A 454 10.84 6.01 15.03
CA PRO A 454 10.69 5.21 13.82
C PRO A 454 12.05 4.64 13.38
N PRO A 455 12.06 3.42 12.79
CA PRO A 455 13.30 2.81 12.33
C PRO A 455 13.91 3.61 11.17
N ALA A 456 15.20 3.42 10.93
CA ALA A 456 15.84 3.96 9.74
C ALA A 456 15.17 3.39 8.48
N MET A 457 14.84 4.26 7.53
CA MET A 457 14.23 3.85 6.28
C MET A 457 15.19 2.99 5.46
N ALA A 458 14.69 1.87 4.94
CA ALA A 458 15.39 1.12 3.90
C ALA A 458 15.57 1.99 2.63
N THR A 459 16.70 1.82 1.95
CA THR A 459 16.91 2.42 0.64
C THR A 459 15.98 1.78 -0.38
N LEU A 460 15.21 2.58 -1.10
CA LEU A 460 14.30 2.12 -2.15
C LEU A 460 14.82 2.53 -3.53
N PRO A 461 14.52 1.75 -4.58
CA PRO A 461 14.81 2.16 -5.95
C PRO A 461 13.97 3.37 -6.35
N ALA A 462 14.48 4.16 -7.31
CA ALA A 462 13.69 5.21 -7.94
C ALA A 462 12.48 4.62 -8.68
N PRO A 463 11.35 5.34 -8.78
CA PRO A 463 10.21 4.89 -9.54
C PRO A 463 10.58 4.76 -11.02
N LYS A 464 10.15 3.66 -11.65
CA LYS A 464 10.21 3.54 -13.10
C LYS A 464 9.21 4.53 -13.70
N GLU A 465 9.67 5.41 -14.59
CA GLU A 465 8.76 6.33 -15.28
C GLU A 465 7.81 5.53 -16.19
N GLU A 466 6.50 5.61 -15.92
CA GLU A 466 5.49 4.93 -16.71
C GLU A 466 5.48 5.44 -18.16
N GLY A 467 5.29 4.53 -19.12
CA GLY A 467 5.36 4.84 -20.55
C GLY A 467 6.78 5.17 -21.04
N ARG A 468 7.82 4.89 -20.24
CA ARG A 468 9.22 5.11 -20.61
C ARG A 468 10.05 3.84 -20.43
N MET A 469 11.14 3.78 -21.18
CA MET A 469 12.02 2.63 -21.29
C MET A 469 13.47 3.09 -21.20
N GLU A 470 14.26 2.40 -20.38
CA GLU A 470 15.70 2.62 -20.28
C GLU A 470 16.43 1.96 -21.46
N VAL A 471 17.30 2.73 -22.12
CA VAL A 471 18.17 2.33 -23.22
C VAL A 471 19.60 2.68 -22.88
N CYS A 472 20.48 1.68 -22.82
CA CYS A 472 21.91 1.85 -22.59
C CYS A 472 22.63 2.12 -23.92
N VAL A 473 23.42 3.19 -23.95
CA VAL A 473 24.20 3.62 -25.12
C VAL A 473 25.69 3.61 -24.80
N PHE A 474 26.50 3.22 -25.78
CA PHE A 474 27.96 3.03 -25.62
C PHE A 474 28.80 3.91 -26.53
N GLY A 475 28.17 4.67 -27.43
CA GLY A 475 28.83 5.20 -28.61
C GLY A 475 28.49 6.63 -28.96
N ALA A 476 28.19 6.88 -30.23
CA ALA A 476 27.91 8.22 -30.75
C ALA A 476 26.71 8.90 -30.06
N HIS A 477 25.85 8.16 -29.37
CA HIS A 477 24.73 8.68 -28.58
C HIS A 477 25.07 9.04 -27.12
N LEU A 478 26.29 8.79 -26.63
CA LEU A 478 26.74 9.23 -25.30
C LEU A 478 26.65 10.76 -25.17
N SER A 479 26.48 11.28 -23.96
CA SER A 479 26.36 12.71 -23.66
C SER A 479 27.50 13.51 -24.31
N GLY A 480 27.14 14.52 -25.10
CA GLY A 480 28.11 15.37 -25.82
C GLY A 480 28.77 14.72 -27.05
N MET A 481 28.42 13.48 -27.40
CA MET A 481 28.84 12.85 -28.66
C MET A 481 27.89 13.20 -29.81
N LYS A 482 28.35 12.94 -31.04
CA LYS A 482 27.77 13.45 -32.29
C LYS A 482 26.27 13.18 -32.49
N LEU A 483 25.75 12.05 -32.00
CA LEU A 483 24.36 11.63 -32.19
C LEU A 483 23.50 11.74 -30.91
N ASN A 484 24.03 12.30 -29.82
CA ASN A 484 23.27 12.46 -28.57
C ASN A 484 21.99 13.29 -28.74
N GLY A 485 22.02 14.28 -29.66
CA GLY A 485 20.84 15.08 -30.00
C GLY A 485 19.62 14.26 -30.43
N GLU A 486 19.82 13.08 -31.04
CA GLU A 486 18.72 12.21 -31.44
C GLU A 486 17.95 11.65 -30.25
N LEU A 487 18.64 11.35 -29.14
CA LEU A 487 17.98 10.91 -27.91
C LEU A 487 17.15 12.06 -27.33
N LEU A 488 17.72 13.26 -27.29
CA LEU A 488 17.05 14.45 -26.76
C LEU A 488 15.81 14.83 -27.58
N GLU A 489 15.89 14.81 -28.91
CA GLU A 489 14.76 15.04 -29.82
C GLU A 489 13.60 14.07 -29.59
N LEU A 490 13.93 12.82 -29.26
CA LEU A 490 12.96 11.76 -28.96
C LEU A 490 12.40 11.84 -27.53
N GLY A 491 12.72 12.92 -26.81
CA GLY A 491 12.30 13.15 -25.42
C GLY A 491 13.12 12.35 -24.42
N GLY A 492 14.32 11.91 -24.79
CA GLY A 492 15.24 11.14 -23.95
C GLY A 492 15.78 11.97 -22.78
N ARG A 493 15.97 11.31 -21.64
CA ARG A 493 16.53 11.89 -20.42
C ARG A 493 17.67 11.03 -19.92
N PHE A 494 18.78 11.65 -19.56
CA PHE A 494 19.89 10.97 -18.92
C PHE A 494 19.43 10.42 -17.55
N VAL A 495 19.71 9.15 -17.29
CA VAL A 495 19.38 8.48 -16.02
C VAL A 495 20.64 8.30 -15.19
N SER A 496 21.64 7.61 -15.74
CA SER A 496 22.89 7.35 -15.03
C SER A 496 24.03 6.99 -15.97
N MET A 497 25.26 7.10 -15.47
CA MET A 497 26.38 6.34 -16.03
C MET A 497 26.14 4.84 -15.80
N ALA A 498 26.72 3.99 -16.64
CA ALA A 498 26.64 2.55 -16.48
C ALA A 498 27.92 1.86 -16.94
N ARG A 499 28.14 0.65 -16.42
CA ARG A 499 29.14 -0.29 -16.91
C ARG A 499 28.50 -1.63 -17.15
N THR A 500 28.86 -2.28 -18.26
CA THR A 500 28.43 -3.65 -18.51
C THR A 500 29.07 -4.62 -17.52
N ALA A 501 28.46 -5.78 -17.30
CA ALA A 501 29.17 -6.93 -16.75
C ALA A 501 30.45 -7.23 -17.58
N PRO A 502 31.47 -7.92 -17.05
CA PRO A 502 32.74 -8.17 -17.75
C PRO A 502 32.64 -9.26 -18.84
N ALA A 503 31.62 -9.19 -19.69
CA ALA A 503 31.27 -10.18 -20.71
C ALA A 503 31.09 -9.56 -22.11
N TYR A 504 31.61 -8.34 -22.34
CA TYR A 504 31.41 -7.61 -23.58
C TYR A 504 32.74 -7.15 -24.18
N ARG A 505 32.74 -6.99 -25.50
CA ARG A 505 33.85 -6.38 -26.24
C ARG A 505 33.32 -5.27 -27.14
N MET A 506 34.18 -4.33 -27.48
CA MET A 506 33.84 -3.13 -28.24
C MET A 506 34.70 -3.03 -29.50
N TRP A 507 34.05 -2.86 -30.65
CA TRP A 507 34.73 -2.69 -31.94
C TRP A 507 34.36 -1.37 -32.60
N LEU A 508 35.30 -0.71 -33.25
CA LEU A 508 35.02 0.47 -34.06
C LEU A 508 34.40 0.05 -35.40
N LEU A 509 33.11 0.34 -35.59
CA LEU A 509 32.40 -0.02 -36.81
C LEU A 509 32.74 0.92 -37.96
N LYS A 510 32.69 0.39 -39.18
CA LYS A 510 32.83 1.17 -40.42
C LYS A 510 31.59 2.03 -40.66
N GLY A 511 31.79 3.31 -41.00
CA GLY A 511 30.70 4.23 -41.35
C GLY A 511 31.14 5.70 -41.34
N GLU A 512 30.29 6.58 -41.86
CA GLU A 512 30.55 8.04 -41.92
C GLU A 512 30.62 8.70 -40.53
N VAL A 513 29.99 8.08 -39.53
CA VAL A 513 30.06 8.48 -38.13
C VAL A 513 30.78 7.37 -37.38
N ALA A 514 31.95 7.70 -36.81
CA ALA A 514 32.67 6.81 -35.91
C ALA A 514 31.74 6.39 -34.78
N ARG A 515 31.53 5.08 -34.66
CA ARG A 515 30.63 4.50 -33.66
C ARG A 515 31.10 3.10 -33.27
N PRO A 516 30.97 2.72 -32.00
CA PRO A 516 31.29 1.38 -31.56
C PRO A 516 30.14 0.42 -31.84
N GLY A 517 30.50 -0.85 -32.01
CA GLY A 517 29.62 -2.00 -31.90
C GLY A 517 29.99 -2.77 -30.66
N VAL A 518 29.02 -2.99 -29.76
CA VAL A 518 29.21 -3.78 -28.55
C VAL A 518 28.64 -5.17 -28.78
N LEU A 519 29.40 -6.20 -28.47
CA LEU A 519 28.97 -7.59 -28.62
C LEU A 519 29.29 -8.37 -27.35
N ARG A 520 28.33 -9.17 -26.89
CA ARG A 520 28.51 -10.10 -25.77
C ARG A 520 29.36 -11.28 -26.23
N VAL A 521 30.36 -11.64 -25.43
CA VAL A 521 31.30 -12.74 -25.72
C VAL A 521 31.34 -13.73 -24.57
N THR A 522 31.68 -14.99 -24.88
CA THR A 522 31.82 -16.05 -23.88
C THR A 522 33.20 -16.08 -23.22
N GLN A 523 34.22 -15.49 -23.84
CA GLN A 523 35.59 -15.40 -23.32
C GLN A 523 36.24 -14.07 -23.71
N GLY A 524 37.14 -13.57 -22.86
CA GLY A 524 37.91 -12.35 -23.13
C GLY A 524 37.07 -11.06 -23.15
N GLY A 525 35.96 -11.04 -22.41
CA GLY A 525 35.15 -9.85 -22.22
C GLY A 525 35.75 -8.87 -21.21
N ALA A 526 35.28 -7.63 -21.26
CA ALA A 526 35.59 -6.58 -20.30
C ALA A 526 34.30 -5.81 -19.92
N ALA A 527 34.37 -5.06 -18.82
CA ALA A 527 33.31 -4.14 -18.42
C ALA A 527 33.45 -2.83 -19.21
N LEU A 528 32.44 -2.49 -20.01
CA LEU A 528 32.45 -1.34 -20.90
C LEU A 528 31.62 -0.20 -20.33
N GLU A 529 32.15 1.01 -20.37
CA GLU A 529 31.44 2.24 -19.96
C GLU A 529 30.38 2.64 -20.99
N GLY A 530 29.22 3.02 -20.47
CA GLY A 530 28.08 3.52 -21.22
C GLY A 530 27.22 4.48 -20.40
N GLU A 531 26.09 4.89 -20.96
CA GLU A 531 25.10 5.75 -20.32
C GLU A 531 23.71 5.14 -20.47
N VAL A 532 22.91 5.17 -19.41
CA VAL A 532 21.50 4.77 -19.45
C VAL A 532 20.64 6.02 -19.65
N TRP A 533 19.79 5.95 -20.67
CA TRP A 533 18.84 7.00 -21.03
C TRP A 533 17.42 6.48 -20.95
N SER A 534 16.51 7.22 -20.34
CA SER A 534 15.07 6.95 -20.33
C SER A 534 14.45 7.60 -21.58
N LEU A 535 13.71 6.85 -22.40
CA LEU A 535 12.97 7.36 -23.57
C LEU A 535 11.48 6.98 -23.46
N PRO A 536 10.55 7.80 -24.01
CA PRO A 536 9.17 7.36 -24.20
C PRO A 536 9.10 6.05 -25.00
N VAL A 537 8.25 5.11 -24.58
CA VAL A 537 8.09 3.81 -25.25
C VAL A 537 7.66 4.01 -26.72
N GLU A 538 6.79 4.99 -26.98
CA GLU A 538 6.37 5.37 -28.33
C GLU A 538 7.50 5.94 -29.20
N SER A 539 8.56 6.47 -28.58
CA SER A 539 9.74 6.98 -29.27
C SER A 539 10.73 5.88 -29.65
N ILE A 540 10.66 4.69 -29.02
CA ILE A 540 11.61 3.59 -29.28
C ILE A 540 11.56 3.13 -30.73
N GLY A 541 10.37 3.03 -31.32
CA GLY A 541 10.21 2.69 -32.74
C GLY A 541 10.88 3.71 -33.68
N ARG A 542 10.86 5.00 -33.30
CA ARG A 542 11.53 6.06 -34.07
C ARG A 542 13.04 6.02 -33.90
N LEU A 543 13.54 5.69 -32.71
CA LEU A 543 14.96 5.45 -32.47
C LEU A 543 15.45 4.29 -33.31
N LEU A 544 14.77 3.14 -33.27
CA LEU A 544 15.13 1.94 -34.05
C LEU A 544 15.23 2.22 -35.55
N ALA A 545 14.30 3.02 -36.11
CA ALA A 545 14.35 3.41 -37.51
C ALA A 545 15.57 4.26 -37.91
N ARG A 546 16.24 4.90 -36.93
CA ARG A 546 17.47 5.69 -37.11
C ARG A 546 18.75 4.87 -36.88
N ILE A 547 18.65 3.63 -36.42
CA ILE A 547 19.81 2.76 -36.14
C ILE A 547 20.14 1.95 -37.40
N PRO A 548 21.21 2.29 -38.14
CA PRO A 548 21.61 1.49 -39.30
C PRO A 548 22.25 0.17 -38.85
N GLY A 549 22.04 -0.88 -39.64
CA GLY A 549 22.82 -2.11 -39.53
C GLY A 549 24.33 -1.80 -39.59
N PRO A 550 25.17 -2.51 -38.83
CA PRO A 550 24.88 -3.75 -38.08
C PRO A 550 24.45 -3.51 -36.62
N LEU A 551 24.02 -2.30 -36.25
CA LEU A 551 23.58 -2.01 -34.89
C LEU A 551 22.12 -2.39 -34.67
N GLY A 552 21.79 -2.76 -33.43
CA GLY A 552 20.43 -3.02 -32.98
C GLY A 552 20.29 -2.80 -31.48
N LEU A 553 19.06 -2.94 -30.97
CA LEU A 553 18.79 -2.94 -29.54
C LEU A 553 18.57 -4.37 -29.05
N GLY A 554 19.22 -4.73 -27.95
CA GLY A 554 19.03 -6.02 -27.29
C GLY A 554 19.31 -5.94 -25.79
N SER A 555 19.33 -7.08 -25.12
CA SER A 555 19.55 -7.13 -23.68
C SER A 555 21.03 -6.97 -23.32
N VAL A 556 21.31 -5.99 -22.47
CA VAL A 556 22.63 -5.70 -21.91
C VAL A 556 22.59 -5.94 -20.42
N GLU A 557 23.54 -6.73 -19.94
CA GLU A 557 23.78 -7.00 -18.52
C GLU A 557 24.78 -5.99 -17.96
N LEU A 558 24.40 -5.29 -16.90
CA LEU A 558 25.21 -4.31 -16.19
C LEU A 558 25.95 -4.93 -15.01
N GLU A 559 27.02 -4.28 -14.54
CA GLU A 559 27.82 -4.77 -13.41
C GLU A 559 27.03 -4.83 -12.09
N ASP A 560 25.96 -4.04 -11.97
CA ASP A 560 25.05 -4.02 -10.82
C ASP A 560 23.98 -5.13 -10.88
N GLY A 561 24.06 -6.04 -11.86
CA GLY A 561 23.14 -7.15 -12.05
C GLY A 561 21.86 -6.80 -12.80
N ARG A 562 21.62 -5.51 -13.13
CA ARG A 562 20.46 -5.14 -13.96
C ARG A 562 20.65 -5.62 -15.39
N THR A 563 19.53 -6.00 -16.01
CA THR A 563 19.45 -6.17 -17.46
C THR A 563 18.62 -5.04 -18.04
N VAL A 564 19.20 -4.26 -18.94
CA VAL A 564 18.57 -3.13 -19.62
C VAL A 564 18.57 -3.38 -21.13
N THR A 565 17.69 -2.71 -21.87
CA THR A 565 17.84 -2.68 -23.32
C THR A 565 19.01 -1.77 -23.68
N GLY A 566 19.82 -2.12 -24.66
CA GLY A 566 20.93 -1.27 -25.07
C GLY A 566 21.45 -1.59 -26.46
N PHE A 567 22.33 -0.71 -26.96
CA PHE A 567 22.94 -0.85 -28.27
C PHE A 567 23.90 -2.05 -28.30
N LEU A 568 23.65 -2.96 -29.23
CA LEU A 568 24.50 -4.08 -29.56
C LEU A 568 24.78 -4.09 -31.07
N ALA A 569 25.83 -4.81 -31.47
CA ALA A 569 26.14 -5.07 -32.87
C ALA A 569 25.93 -6.55 -33.22
N GLU A 570 25.49 -6.81 -34.44
CA GLU A 570 25.55 -8.15 -35.01
C GLU A 570 27.01 -8.63 -35.09
N ALA A 571 27.23 -9.91 -34.80
CA ALA A 571 28.58 -10.51 -34.80
C ALA A 571 29.26 -10.44 -36.18
N SER A 572 28.49 -10.49 -37.27
CA SER A 572 28.98 -10.26 -38.64
C SER A 572 29.52 -8.84 -38.83
N GLY A 573 28.89 -7.86 -38.19
CA GLY A 573 29.22 -6.45 -38.30
C GLY A 573 30.53 -6.04 -37.66
N THR A 574 31.07 -6.85 -36.75
CA THR A 574 32.35 -6.59 -36.06
C THR A 574 33.54 -7.24 -36.77
N GLN A 575 33.32 -8.06 -37.79
CA GLN A 575 34.40 -8.73 -38.53
C GLN A 575 35.28 -7.72 -39.27
N GLY A 576 36.60 -7.83 -39.09
CA GLY A 576 37.57 -6.91 -39.72
C GLY A 576 37.51 -5.47 -39.21
N CYS A 577 36.84 -5.24 -38.07
CA CYS A 577 36.83 -3.96 -37.37
C CYS A 577 37.92 -3.94 -36.29
N THR A 578 38.40 -2.74 -35.95
CA THR A 578 39.40 -2.55 -34.89
C THR A 578 38.77 -2.82 -33.53
N ASP A 579 39.39 -3.69 -32.74
CA ASP A 579 38.98 -3.93 -31.36
C ASP A 579 39.48 -2.79 -30.46
N ILE A 580 38.55 -2.08 -29.84
CA ILE A 580 38.80 -0.95 -28.95
C ILE A 580 38.43 -1.26 -27.49
N THR A 581 38.25 -2.54 -27.14
CA THR A 581 37.89 -3.00 -25.79
C THR A 581 38.89 -2.51 -24.74
N VAL A 582 40.17 -2.40 -25.09
CA VAL A 582 41.25 -1.96 -24.18
C VAL A 582 41.03 -0.56 -23.60
N PHE A 583 40.28 0.29 -24.29
CA PHE A 583 39.98 1.65 -23.83
C PHE A 583 38.87 1.68 -22.76
N GLY A 584 38.18 0.55 -22.51
CA GLY A 584 37.10 0.47 -21.53
C GLY A 584 35.82 1.22 -21.92
N GLY A 585 35.84 2.12 -22.90
CA GLY A 585 34.68 2.86 -23.37
C GLY A 585 34.99 3.71 -24.60
N PHE A 586 33.95 4.07 -25.36
CA PHE A 586 34.13 4.82 -26.61
C PHE A 586 34.61 6.26 -26.38
N ARG A 587 34.23 6.88 -25.26
CA ARG A 587 34.70 8.23 -24.90
C ARG A 587 36.23 8.25 -24.72
N ALA A 588 36.76 7.30 -23.95
CA ALA A 588 38.21 7.15 -23.76
C ALA A 588 38.95 6.86 -25.08
N TYR A 589 38.36 6.07 -25.98
CA TYR A 589 38.92 5.86 -27.32
C TYR A 589 38.96 7.14 -28.17
N VAL A 590 37.91 7.97 -28.15
CA VAL A 590 37.90 9.24 -28.88
C VAL A 590 38.93 10.23 -28.30
N GLU A 591 39.06 10.25 -26.98
CA GLU A 591 40.01 11.12 -26.26
C GLU A 591 41.47 10.69 -26.42
N SER A 592 41.76 9.41 -26.71
CA SER A 592 43.12 8.93 -26.96
C SER A 592 43.76 9.52 -28.23
N GLY A 593 42.95 10.11 -29.11
CA GLY A 593 43.39 10.70 -30.37
C GLY A 593 43.57 9.71 -31.52
N GLU A 594 43.44 8.40 -31.26
CA GLU A 594 43.51 7.34 -32.28
C GLU A 594 42.32 7.35 -33.25
N ALA A 595 41.25 8.08 -32.89
CA ALA A 595 40.07 8.28 -33.73
C ALA A 595 40.33 9.16 -34.98
N LYS A 596 41.43 9.93 -35.03
CA LYS A 596 41.76 10.81 -36.16
C LYS A 596 42.50 10.11 -37.32
N SER A 597 42.81 8.83 -37.19
CA SER A 597 43.61 8.06 -38.17
C SER A 597 42.89 6.82 -38.74
N ALA A 598 41.56 6.74 -38.61
CA ALA A 598 40.74 5.64 -39.14
C ALA A 598 39.86 6.08 -40.31
#